data_AF-A0A3V9PM54-F1
#
_entry.id   AF-A0A3V9PM54-F1
#
_cell.length_a   1.000
_cell.length_b   1.000
_cell.length_c   1.000
_cell.angle_alpha   90.00
_cell.angle_beta   90.00
_cell.angle_gamma   90.00
#
_symmetry.space_group_name_H-M   'P 1'
#
loop_
_entity.id
_entity.type
_entity.pdbx_description
1 polymer ?
#
loop_
_entity_poly.entity_id
_entity_poly.type
_entity_poly.pdbx_seq_one_letter_code
_entity_poly.pdbx_strand_id
1 'polypeptide(L)'
;MVDMTKTTTEKKLTPSDIRGVFLRSNLFQGSWNFERMQALGFCFSMVPAIRRLYPENNDARKQAIKRHLEFFNTHPYVAAPVLGVTLAMEEKRANGAEIDDGAINGIKVGLMGPLAGVGDPIFWGTVRPVFAALGAGIAMSGSLLGPLLFFILFNLVRLATRYYGVAYGYRKGVDIVKDMGGGFLQKLTEGASILGLFVMGALVNKWTHVNIPLVVSTITGQDGQTRVTTVQTILDQLMPGLVPLLLTFACMWLLRKKVNPLWIIVGFFVIGIAGYSVGLLGQ
;
A
#
# COMPACT_ATOMS: atom_id res chain seq x y z
N MET A 1 -46.49 -42.43 5.01
CA MET A 1 -45.18 -41.74 5.07
C MET A 1 -45.18 -40.70 3.96
N VAL A 2 -45.38 -39.43 4.32
CA VAL A 2 -45.33 -38.32 3.36
C VAL A 2 -43.91 -37.78 3.41
N ASP A 3 -43.18 -37.93 2.31
CA ASP A 3 -41.85 -37.37 2.11
C ASP A 3 -41.90 -35.85 2.29
N MET A 4 -41.31 -35.36 3.38
CA MET A 4 -41.04 -33.93 3.55
C MET A 4 -39.75 -33.59 2.81
N THR A 5 -39.83 -33.44 1.48
CA THR A 5 -38.83 -32.73 0.71
C THR A 5 -38.85 -31.26 1.12
N LYS A 6 -38.09 -30.91 2.17
CA LYS A 6 -37.70 -29.53 2.44
C LYS A 6 -37.00 -29.00 1.18
N THR A 7 -37.71 -28.23 0.39
CA THR A 7 -37.14 -27.38 -0.66
C THR A 7 -36.34 -26.28 0.04
N THR A 8 -35.15 -26.61 0.51
CA THR A 8 -34.20 -25.64 1.04
C THR A 8 -33.78 -24.76 -0.11
N THR A 9 -34.38 -23.58 -0.23
CA THR A 9 -34.02 -22.61 -1.26
C THR A 9 -32.55 -22.26 -1.10
N GLU A 10 -31.72 -22.64 -2.07
CA GLU A 10 -30.28 -22.41 -2.02
C GLU A 10 -30.02 -20.90 -1.88
N LYS A 11 -29.40 -20.50 -0.77
CA LYS A 11 -29.06 -19.12 -0.48
C LYS A 11 -27.80 -18.78 -1.26
N LYS A 12 -27.96 -17.99 -2.31
CA LYS A 12 -26.86 -17.57 -3.18
C LYS A 12 -26.66 -16.06 -3.12
N LEU A 13 -25.41 -15.64 -2.98
CA LEU A 13 -25.05 -14.24 -3.13
C LEU A 13 -25.19 -13.83 -4.59
N THR A 14 -25.76 -12.66 -4.83
CA THR A 14 -25.87 -12.14 -6.19
C THR A 14 -24.68 -11.26 -6.52
N PRO A 15 -24.42 -11.00 -7.82
CA PRO A 15 -23.44 -10.01 -8.23
C PRO A 15 -23.68 -8.61 -7.64
N SER A 16 -24.92 -8.29 -7.27
CA SER A 16 -25.25 -7.03 -6.59
C SER A 16 -24.66 -6.98 -5.18
N ASP A 17 -24.67 -8.09 -4.44
CA ASP A 17 -24.08 -8.12 -3.09
C ASP A 17 -22.57 -7.98 -3.15
N ILE A 18 -21.92 -8.65 -4.11
CA ILE A 18 -20.47 -8.55 -4.31
C ILE A 18 -20.07 -7.11 -4.64
N ARG A 19 -20.85 -6.41 -5.46
CA ARG A 19 -20.67 -4.97 -5.71
C ARG A 19 -20.93 -4.13 -4.45
N GLY A 20 -21.93 -4.49 -3.65
CA GLY A 20 -22.21 -3.85 -2.36
C GLY A 20 -21.06 -4.00 -1.35
N VAL A 21 -20.45 -5.19 -1.28
CA VAL A 21 -19.25 -5.46 -0.49
C VAL A 21 -18.10 -4.61 -1.03
N PHE A 22 -17.85 -4.62 -2.34
CA PHE A 22 -16.83 -3.79 -2.96
C PHE A 22 -16.97 -2.30 -2.60
N LEU A 23 -18.17 -1.73 -2.76
CA LEU A 23 -18.46 -0.34 -2.43
C LEU A 23 -18.19 -0.03 -0.96
N ARG A 24 -18.74 -0.82 -0.03
CA ARG A 24 -18.53 -0.64 1.42
C ARG A 24 -17.07 -0.82 1.82
N SER A 25 -16.36 -1.71 1.15
CA SER A 25 -14.96 -1.97 1.40
C SER A 25 -14.06 -0.78 1.06
N ASN A 26 -14.50 0.23 0.30
CA ASN A 26 -13.71 1.45 0.12
C ASN A 26 -13.48 2.23 1.41
N LEU A 27 -14.35 2.04 2.42
CA LEU A 27 -14.27 2.66 3.74
C LEU A 27 -13.64 1.71 4.78
N PHE A 28 -12.85 0.72 4.34
CA PHE A 28 -12.33 -0.36 5.19
C PHE A 28 -11.57 0.12 6.44
N GLN A 29 -10.78 1.19 6.32
CA GLN A 29 -10.02 1.74 7.46
C GLN A 29 -10.77 2.82 8.24
N GLY A 30 -12.04 3.09 7.95
CA GLY A 30 -12.79 4.19 8.57
C GLY A 30 -12.99 4.09 10.09
N SER A 31 -12.74 2.91 10.68
CA SER A 31 -12.90 2.64 12.12
C SER A 31 -11.70 1.93 12.73
N TRP A 32 -10.51 2.29 12.26
CA TRP A 32 -9.26 1.72 12.76
C TRP A 32 -9.07 2.02 14.26
N ASN A 33 -8.85 0.98 15.07
CA ASN A 33 -8.68 1.09 16.51
C ASN A 33 -7.57 0.15 17.03
N PHE A 34 -6.98 0.46 18.18
CA PHE A 34 -5.85 -0.33 18.70
C PHE A 34 -6.25 -1.70 19.26
N GLU A 35 -7.51 -1.90 19.68
CA GLU A 35 -7.97 -3.17 20.24
C GLU A 35 -8.09 -4.25 19.15
N ARG A 36 -8.66 -3.91 17.99
CA ARG A 36 -9.03 -4.86 16.93
C ARG A 36 -8.66 -4.44 15.52
N MET A 37 -7.91 -3.35 15.37
CA MET A 37 -7.39 -2.82 14.11
C MET A 37 -8.53 -2.57 13.10
N GLN A 38 -8.64 -3.39 12.06
CA GLN A 38 -9.57 -3.20 10.94
C GLN A 38 -10.85 -4.05 11.06
N ALA A 39 -11.05 -4.73 12.19
CA ALA A 39 -12.18 -5.66 12.41
C ALA A 39 -13.55 -5.04 12.07
N LEU A 40 -13.83 -3.82 12.55
CA LEU A 40 -15.12 -3.18 12.30
C LEU A 40 -15.32 -2.84 10.81
N GLY A 41 -14.25 -2.47 10.10
CA GLY A 41 -14.27 -2.28 8.65
C GLY A 41 -14.51 -3.57 7.87
N PHE A 42 -13.95 -4.68 8.36
CA PHE A 42 -14.22 -6.02 7.83
C PHE A 42 -15.70 -6.39 8.01
N CYS A 43 -16.21 -6.26 9.23
CA CYS A 43 -17.61 -6.49 9.54
C CYS A 43 -18.54 -5.62 8.67
N PHE A 44 -18.28 -4.32 8.57
CA PHE A 44 -19.05 -3.37 7.75
C PHE A 44 -19.10 -3.79 6.28
N SER A 45 -17.97 -4.25 5.74
CA SER A 45 -17.88 -4.73 4.36
C SER A 45 -18.73 -5.99 4.13
N MET A 46 -18.82 -6.88 5.13
CA MET A 46 -19.58 -8.14 5.06
C MET A 46 -21.09 -7.99 5.29
N VAL A 47 -21.56 -6.87 5.86
CA VAL A 47 -22.98 -6.62 6.15
C VAL A 47 -23.95 -6.93 4.99
N PRO A 48 -23.72 -6.53 3.72
CA PRO A 48 -24.69 -6.81 2.65
C PRO A 48 -24.89 -8.31 2.43
N ALA A 49 -23.81 -9.09 2.51
CA ALA A 49 -23.88 -10.54 2.35
C ALA A 49 -24.58 -11.21 3.55
N ILE A 50 -24.22 -10.82 4.77
CA ILE A 50 -24.84 -11.34 6.00
C ILE A 50 -26.35 -11.06 6.01
N ARG A 51 -26.78 -9.86 5.58
CA ARG A 51 -28.20 -9.48 5.50
C ARG A 51 -29.01 -10.38 4.56
N ARG A 52 -28.39 -10.92 3.51
CA ARG A 52 -29.05 -11.83 2.57
C ARG A 52 -29.00 -13.28 3.03
N LEU A 53 -27.86 -13.73 3.56
CA LEU A 53 -27.68 -15.12 3.99
C LEU A 53 -28.49 -15.44 5.26
N TYR A 54 -28.66 -14.45 6.14
CA TYR A 54 -29.33 -14.62 7.43
C TYR A 54 -30.49 -13.62 7.61
N PRO A 55 -31.71 -14.11 7.91
CA PRO A 55 -32.87 -13.25 8.11
C PRO A 55 -32.71 -12.32 9.31
N GLU A 56 -33.52 -11.27 9.35
CA GLU A 56 -33.53 -10.31 10.46
C GLU A 56 -33.95 -10.96 11.78
N ASN A 57 -33.38 -10.44 12.88
CA ASN A 57 -33.59 -10.90 14.24
C ASN A 57 -33.23 -12.39 14.54
N ASN A 58 -32.52 -13.07 13.63
CA ASN A 58 -32.03 -14.43 13.86
C ASN A 58 -30.70 -14.43 14.65
N ASP A 59 -30.53 -15.36 15.59
CA ASP A 59 -29.28 -15.56 16.33
C ASP A 59 -28.11 -15.91 15.41
N ALA A 60 -28.36 -16.60 14.30
CA ALA A 60 -27.34 -16.87 13.27
C ALA A 60 -26.74 -15.58 12.70
N ARG A 61 -27.55 -14.52 12.55
CA ARG A 61 -27.08 -13.21 12.07
C ARG A 61 -26.24 -12.49 13.12
N LYS A 62 -26.61 -12.58 14.40
CA LYS A 62 -25.82 -12.03 15.52
C LYS A 62 -24.46 -12.72 15.61
N GLN A 63 -24.43 -14.04 15.47
CA GLN A 63 -23.19 -14.82 15.45
C GLN A 63 -22.30 -14.46 14.26
N ALA A 64 -22.88 -14.32 13.06
CA ALA A 64 -22.16 -13.87 11.86
C ALA A 64 -21.49 -12.50 12.06
N ILE A 65 -22.20 -11.53 12.65
CA ILE A 65 -21.62 -10.21 12.95
C ILE A 65 -20.49 -10.33 13.97
N LYS A 66 -20.67 -11.13 15.04
CA LYS A 66 -19.65 -11.32 16.08
C LYS A 66 -18.35 -11.92 15.54
N ARG A 67 -18.39 -12.94 14.67
CA ARG A 67 -17.16 -13.54 14.09
C ARG A 67 -16.41 -12.60 13.15
N HIS A 68 -17.09 -11.64 12.53
CA HIS A 68 -16.42 -10.63 11.69
C HIS A 68 -15.88 -9.44 12.48
N LEU A 69 -16.13 -9.39 13.79
CA LEU A 69 -15.54 -8.42 14.73
C LEU A 69 -14.28 -8.93 15.44
N GLU A 70 -13.76 -10.10 15.04
CA GLU A 70 -12.45 -10.56 15.48
C GLU A 70 -11.32 -9.75 14.84
N PHE A 71 -10.16 -9.77 15.50
CA PHE A 71 -8.97 -9.05 15.07
C PHE A 71 -8.68 -9.34 13.60
N PHE A 72 -8.55 -8.27 12.81
CA PHE A 72 -8.13 -8.35 11.43
C PHE A 72 -7.22 -7.17 11.11
N ASN A 73 -6.02 -7.47 10.64
CA ASN A 73 -5.06 -6.46 10.23
C ASN A 73 -4.29 -6.91 8.99
N THR A 74 -4.54 -6.26 7.87
CA THR A 74 -3.75 -6.42 6.65
C THR A 74 -3.78 -5.14 5.84
N HIS A 75 -3.12 -5.15 4.69
CA HIS A 75 -3.14 -4.01 3.82
C HIS A 75 -4.53 -3.82 3.16
N PRO A 76 -5.13 -2.60 3.15
CA PRO A 76 -6.55 -2.41 2.80
C PRO A 76 -6.96 -2.92 1.43
N TYR A 77 -6.10 -2.78 0.42
CA TYR A 77 -6.41 -3.16 -0.95
C TYR A 77 -6.35 -4.68 -1.18
N VAL A 78 -5.43 -5.36 -0.50
CA VAL A 78 -5.26 -6.83 -0.54
C VAL A 78 -6.12 -7.56 0.50
N ALA A 79 -6.88 -6.84 1.34
CA ALA A 79 -7.96 -7.42 2.12
C ALA A 79 -9.13 -7.91 1.23
N ALA A 80 -9.22 -7.44 -0.02
CA ALA A 80 -10.30 -7.76 -0.94
C ALA A 80 -10.41 -9.27 -1.28
N PRO A 81 -9.33 -9.99 -1.63
CA PRO A 81 -9.35 -11.45 -1.72
C PRO A 81 -9.88 -12.14 -0.46
N VAL A 82 -9.46 -11.70 0.74
CA VAL A 82 -9.92 -12.29 2.00
C VAL A 82 -11.42 -12.09 2.21
N LEU A 83 -11.94 -10.91 1.89
CA LEU A 83 -13.39 -10.65 1.87
C LEU A 83 -14.09 -11.61 0.90
N GLY A 84 -13.56 -11.79 -0.31
CA GLY A 84 -14.08 -12.72 -1.31
C GLY A 84 -14.17 -14.18 -0.81
N VAL A 85 -13.08 -14.69 -0.24
CA VAL A 85 -13.04 -16.07 0.32
C VAL A 85 -14.04 -16.22 1.45
N THR A 86 -14.10 -15.22 2.33
CA THR A 86 -15.00 -15.22 3.48
C THR A 86 -16.46 -15.22 3.02
N LEU A 87 -16.81 -14.48 1.96
CA LEU A 87 -18.14 -14.53 1.34
C LEU A 87 -18.50 -15.93 0.84
N ALA A 88 -17.56 -16.60 0.17
CA ALA A 88 -17.78 -17.96 -0.33
C ALA A 88 -17.96 -18.98 0.81
N MET A 89 -17.24 -18.81 1.92
CA MET A 89 -17.39 -19.65 3.11
C MET A 89 -18.73 -19.41 3.82
N GLU A 90 -19.14 -18.15 4.00
CA GLU A 90 -20.43 -17.79 4.59
C GLU A 90 -21.60 -18.32 3.74
N GLU A 91 -21.50 -18.27 2.41
CA GLU A 91 -22.50 -18.85 1.51
C GLU A 91 -22.62 -20.37 1.68
N LYS A 92 -21.48 -21.10 1.67
CA LYS A 92 -21.47 -22.55 1.90
C LYS A 92 -22.07 -22.91 3.27
N ARG A 93 -21.71 -22.16 4.31
CA ARG A 93 -22.24 -22.36 5.66
C ARG A 93 -23.75 -22.10 5.74
N ALA A 94 -24.22 -21.02 5.12
CA ALA A 94 -25.65 -20.69 5.08
C ALA A 94 -26.48 -21.75 4.33
N ASN A 95 -25.86 -22.49 3.41
CA ASN A 95 -26.45 -23.63 2.69
C ASN A 95 -26.27 -24.98 3.39
N GLY A 96 -25.76 -25.01 4.63
CA GLY A 96 -25.69 -26.22 5.45
C GLY A 96 -24.35 -26.95 5.45
N ALA A 97 -23.28 -26.39 4.87
CA ALA A 97 -21.95 -26.94 5.04
C ALA A 97 -21.48 -26.81 6.49
N GLU A 98 -20.86 -27.87 7.02
CA GLU A 98 -20.23 -27.89 8.34
C GLU A 98 -18.94 -27.06 8.34
N ILE A 99 -19.09 -25.74 8.38
CA ILE A 99 -18.00 -24.78 8.51
C ILE A 99 -18.14 -24.14 9.88
N ASP A 100 -17.20 -24.40 10.78
CA ASP A 100 -17.18 -23.81 12.10
C ASP A 100 -16.67 -22.35 12.08
N ASP A 101 -16.85 -21.66 13.20
CA ASP A 101 -16.40 -20.27 13.36
C ASP A 101 -14.86 -20.20 13.30
N GLY A 102 -14.19 -21.23 13.84
CA GLY A 102 -12.74 -21.37 13.87
C GLY A 102 -12.14 -21.45 12.47
N ALA A 103 -12.72 -22.21 11.54
CA ALA A 103 -12.23 -22.28 10.16
C ALA A 103 -12.29 -20.93 9.44
N ILE A 104 -13.38 -20.17 9.60
CA ILE A 104 -13.54 -18.85 8.95
C ILE A 104 -12.47 -17.90 9.48
N ASN A 105 -12.26 -17.86 10.79
CA ASN A 105 -11.27 -16.98 11.40
C ASN A 105 -9.83 -17.47 11.15
N GLY A 106 -9.61 -18.78 11.13
CA GLY A 106 -8.34 -19.41 10.78
C GLY A 106 -7.88 -19.03 9.38
N ILE A 107 -8.79 -18.99 8.39
CA ILE A 107 -8.47 -18.50 7.04
C ILE A 107 -8.15 -17.01 7.05
N LYS A 108 -8.90 -16.18 7.78
CA LYS A 108 -8.55 -14.75 7.89
C LYS A 108 -7.15 -14.57 8.45
N VAL A 109 -6.85 -15.22 9.58
CA VAL A 109 -5.55 -15.13 10.27
C VAL A 109 -4.43 -15.67 9.40
N GLY A 110 -4.63 -16.82 8.75
CA GLY A 110 -3.64 -17.41 7.85
C GLY A 110 -3.31 -16.54 6.64
N LEU A 111 -4.25 -15.71 6.19
CA LEU A 111 -4.05 -14.79 5.07
C LEU A 111 -3.59 -13.39 5.48
N MET A 112 -3.79 -12.97 6.73
CA MET A 112 -3.37 -11.64 7.22
C MET A 112 -1.88 -11.41 7.01
N GLY A 113 -1.04 -12.34 7.47
CA GLY A 113 0.42 -12.20 7.46
C GLY A 113 1.02 -12.11 6.06
N PRO A 114 0.83 -13.11 5.18
CA PRO A 114 1.36 -13.09 3.83
C PRO A 114 0.87 -11.91 3.00
N LEU A 115 -0.42 -11.57 3.09
CA LEU A 115 -0.98 -10.45 2.32
C LEU A 115 -0.52 -9.09 2.87
N ALA A 116 -0.33 -8.94 4.19
CA ALA A 116 0.25 -7.71 4.74
C ALA A 116 1.70 -7.54 4.28
N GLY A 117 2.52 -8.60 4.39
CA GLY A 117 3.92 -8.58 3.99
C GLY A 117 4.14 -8.30 2.50
N VAL A 118 3.19 -8.67 1.65
CA VAL A 118 3.24 -8.41 0.20
C VAL A 118 2.58 -7.07 -0.17
N GLY A 119 1.43 -6.77 0.44
CA GLY A 119 0.66 -5.57 0.12
C GLY A 119 1.36 -4.28 0.51
N ASP A 120 2.04 -4.24 1.66
CA ASP A 120 2.68 -3.03 2.15
C ASP A 120 3.86 -2.57 1.25
N PRO A 121 4.83 -3.44 0.89
CA PRO A 121 5.90 -3.06 -0.04
C PRO A 121 5.38 -2.66 -1.42
N ILE A 122 4.35 -3.35 -1.94
CA ILE A 122 3.82 -3.04 -3.27
C ILE A 122 3.12 -1.67 -3.27
N PHE A 123 2.11 -1.49 -2.43
CA PHE A 123 1.25 -0.31 -2.52
C PHE A 123 1.85 0.91 -1.83
N TRP A 124 2.41 0.75 -0.64
CA TRP A 124 3.03 1.85 0.10
C TRP A 124 4.48 2.07 -0.28
N GLY A 125 5.21 1.02 -0.65
CA GLY A 125 6.62 1.12 -1.07
C GLY A 125 6.79 1.54 -2.53
N THR A 126 6.02 0.95 -3.45
CA THR A 126 6.21 1.19 -4.89
C THR A 126 5.10 2.03 -5.51
N VAL A 127 3.86 1.52 -5.55
CA VAL A 127 2.76 2.12 -6.35
C VAL A 127 2.48 3.57 -5.93
N ARG A 128 2.29 3.82 -4.63
CA ARG A 128 1.98 5.17 -4.14
C ARG A 128 3.14 6.14 -4.36
N PRO A 129 4.40 5.85 -3.96
CA PRO A 129 5.50 6.79 -4.18
C PRO A 129 5.83 7.01 -5.65
N VAL A 130 5.76 5.97 -6.49
CA VAL A 130 6.02 6.10 -7.93
C VAL A 130 4.99 7.02 -8.59
N PHE A 131 3.69 6.80 -8.36
CA PHE A 131 2.68 7.70 -8.91
C PHE A 131 2.76 9.10 -8.30
N ALA A 132 3.06 9.22 -7.00
CA ALA A 132 3.20 10.51 -6.34
C ALA A 132 4.38 11.30 -6.93
N ALA A 133 5.50 10.64 -7.19
CA ALA A 133 6.65 11.24 -7.83
C ALA A 133 6.38 11.62 -9.29
N LEU A 134 5.72 10.76 -10.07
CA LEU A 134 5.33 11.13 -11.43
C LEU A 134 4.40 12.37 -11.45
N GLY A 135 3.39 12.37 -10.57
CA GLY A 135 2.45 13.48 -10.44
C GLY A 135 3.10 14.76 -9.94
N ALA A 136 3.95 14.68 -8.92
CA ALA A 136 4.62 15.85 -8.36
C ALA A 136 5.61 16.50 -9.35
N GLY A 137 6.27 15.72 -10.23
CA GLY A 137 7.21 16.26 -11.21
C GLY A 137 6.52 17.13 -12.24
N ILE A 138 5.35 16.71 -12.68
CA ILE A 138 4.48 17.49 -13.58
C ILE A 138 3.83 18.66 -12.83
N ALA A 139 3.52 18.50 -11.54
CA ALA A 139 2.96 19.59 -10.74
C ALA A 139 3.95 20.74 -10.52
N MET A 140 5.25 20.45 -10.43
CA MET A 140 6.30 21.47 -10.28
C MET A 140 6.40 22.42 -11.48
N SER A 141 5.96 22.01 -12.67
CA SER A 141 5.89 22.90 -13.84
C SER A 141 4.60 23.76 -13.88
N GLY A 142 3.76 23.69 -12.84
CA GLY A 142 2.52 24.46 -12.72
C GLY A 142 1.29 23.82 -13.37
N SER A 143 1.40 22.59 -13.90
CA SER A 143 0.29 21.91 -14.57
C SER A 143 -0.61 21.13 -13.62
N LEU A 144 -1.93 21.31 -13.74
CA LEU A 144 -2.95 20.52 -13.02
C LEU A 144 -2.95 19.04 -13.42
N LEU A 145 -2.30 18.69 -14.54
CA LEU A 145 -2.16 17.31 -14.97
C LEU A 145 -1.42 16.45 -13.94
N GLY A 146 -0.49 17.02 -13.16
CA GLY A 146 0.26 16.29 -12.15
C GLY A 146 -0.62 15.67 -11.05
N PRO A 147 -1.36 16.49 -10.28
CA PRO A 147 -2.28 15.98 -9.27
C PRO A 147 -3.41 15.10 -9.84
N LEU A 148 -3.92 15.43 -11.03
CA LEU A 148 -4.99 14.67 -11.68
C LEU A 148 -4.50 13.27 -12.10
N LEU A 149 -3.29 13.17 -12.65
CA LEU A 149 -2.68 11.91 -13.04
C LEU A 149 -2.43 11.01 -11.82
N PHE A 150 -1.90 11.57 -10.72
CA PHE A 150 -1.78 10.84 -9.46
C PHE A 150 -3.14 10.32 -9.00
N PHE A 151 -4.16 11.18 -8.96
CA PHE A 151 -5.49 10.83 -8.51
C PHE A 151 -6.10 9.71 -9.36
N ILE A 152 -6.05 9.81 -10.69
CA ILE A 152 -6.64 8.82 -11.59
C ILE A 152 -5.88 7.50 -11.53
N LEU A 153 -4.56 7.51 -11.73
CA LEU A 153 -3.78 6.27 -11.79
C LEU A 153 -3.79 5.52 -10.47
N PHE A 154 -3.56 6.22 -9.36
CA PHE A 154 -3.56 5.60 -8.05
C PHE A 154 -4.94 5.01 -7.73
N ASN A 155 -6.02 5.79 -7.91
CA ASN A 155 -7.38 5.30 -7.64
C ASN A 155 -7.78 4.15 -8.56
N LEU A 156 -7.42 4.19 -9.85
CA LEU A 156 -7.68 3.10 -10.79
C LEU A 156 -7.02 1.80 -10.31
N VAL A 157 -5.73 1.85 -9.96
CA VAL A 157 -5.01 0.66 -9.48
C VAL A 157 -5.63 0.12 -8.19
N ARG A 158 -5.88 0.94 -7.17
CA ARG A 158 -6.52 0.44 -5.94
C ARG A 158 -7.93 -0.10 -6.17
N LEU A 159 -8.74 0.54 -7.02
CA LEU A 159 -10.12 0.11 -7.27
C LEU A 159 -10.13 -1.20 -8.08
N ALA A 160 -9.23 -1.34 -9.06
CA ALA A 160 -9.04 -2.57 -9.81
C ALA A 160 -8.61 -3.72 -8.88
N THR A 161 -7.58 -3.53 -8.06
CA THR A 161 -7.14 -4.55 -7.09
C THR A 161 -8.27 -4.96 -6.15
N ARG A 162 -9.07 -4.00 -5.66
CA ARG A 162 -10.20 -4.30 -4.79
C ARG A 162 -11.31 -5.06 -5.51
N TYR A 163 -11.76 -4.59 -6.67
CA TYR A 163 -12.89 -5.19 -7.39
C TYR A 163 -12.56 -6.60 -7.86
N TYR A 164 -11.43 -6.75 -8.58
CA TYR A 164 -10.97 -8.06 -9.03
C TYR A 164 -10.58 -8.94 -7.85
N GLY A 165 -10.02 -8.38 -6.78
CA GLY A 165 -9.68 -9.12 -5.57
C GLY A 165 -10.90 -9.78 -4.90
N VAL A 166 -11.98 -9.03 -4.68
CA VAL A 166 -13.21 -9.59 -4.08
C VAL A 166 -13.82 -10.64 -5.01
N ALA A 167 -13.94 -10.34 -6.31
CA ALA A 167 -14.54 -11.25 -7.27
C ALA A 167 -13.73 -12.55 -7.44
N TYR A 168 -12.40 -12.44 -7.49
CA TYR A 168 -11.48 -13.57 -7.60
C TYR A 168 -11.50 -14.43 -6.33
N GLY A 169 -11.44 -13.80 -5.15
CA GLY A 169 -11.55 -14.51 -3.86
C GLY A 169 -12.86 -15.26 -3.72
N TYR A 170 -13.98 -14.67 -4.14
CA TYR A 170 -15.29 -15.33 -4.09
C TYR A 170 -15.39 -16.52 -5.04
N ARG A 171 -14.88 -16.40 -6.28
CA ARG A 171 -14.90 -17.50 -7.26
C ARG A 171 -14.02 -18.69 -6.87
N LYS A 172 -12.84 -18.42 -6.29
CA LYS A 172 -11.87 -19.45 -5.90
C LYS A 172 -12.18 -20.08 -4.55
N GLY A 173 -12.85 -19.35 -3.65
CA GLY A 173 -13.11 -19.83 -2.29
C GLY A 173 -11.81 -20.23 -1.58
N VAL A 174 -11.82 -21.35 -0.85
CA VAL A 174 -10.65 -21.81 -0.06
C VAL A 174 -9.46 -22.22 -0.95
N ASP A 175 -9.67 -22.56 -2.22
CA ASP A 175 -8.59 -22.95 -3.12
C ASP A 175 -7.63 -21.80 -3.44
N ILE A 176 -8.00 -20.54 -3.17
CA ILE A 176 -7.07 -19.40 -3.32
C ILE A 176 -5.83 -19.54 -2.43
N VAL A 177 -5.96 -20.25 -1.30
CA VAL A 177 -4.84 -20.47 -0.37
C VAL A 177 -3.72 -21.25 -1.06
N LYS A 178 -4.08 -22.19 -1.94
CA LYS A 178 -3.12 -22.95 -2.76
C LYS A 178 -2.44 -22.06 -3.79
N ASP A 179 -3.21 -21.21 -4.47
CA ASP A 179 -2.69 -20.27 -5.47
C ASP A 179 -1.75 -19.22 -4.84
N MET A 180 -2.03 -18.78 -3.60
CA MET A 180 -1.15 -17.87 -2.85
C MET A 180 0.14 -18.54 -2.36
N GLY A 181 0.14 -19.84 -2.15
CA GLY A 181 1.34 -20.63 -1.82
C GLY A 181 2.26 -20.88 -3.03
N GLY A 182 1.79 -20.71 -4.26
CA GLY A 182 2.50 -21.06 -5.51
C GLY A 182 3.58 -20.05 -5.97
N GLY A 183 4.06 -19.16 -5.11
CA GLY A 183 5.12 -18.19 -5.45
C GLY A 183 4.69 -17.01 -6.33
N PHE A 184 3.42 -16.92 -6.75
CA PHE A 184 2.90 -15.79 -7.52
C PHE A 184 3.08 -14.46 -6.78
N LEU A 185 2.74 -14.43 -5.48
CA LEU A 185 2.91 -13.24 -4.65
C LEU A 185 4.39 -12.84 -4.49
N GLN A 186 5.30 -13.82 -4.47
CA GLN A 186 6.73 -13.56 -4.39
C GLN A 186 7.24 -12.88 -5.67
N LYS A 187 6.88 -13.41 -6.85
CA LYS A 187 7.22 -12.79 -8.15
C LYS A 187 6.65 -11.38 -8.28
N LEU A 188 5.41 -11.18 -7.82
CA LEU A 188 4.78 -9.85 -7.84
C LEU A 188 5.50 -8.86 -6.92
N THR A 189 5.88 -9.29 -5.71
CA THR A 189 6.63 -8.47 -4.75
C THR A 189 8.02 -8.14 -5.25
N GLU A 190 8.71 -9.12 -5.84
CA GLU A 190 10.04 -8.94 -6.42
C GLU A 190 10.00 -7.94 -7.59
N GLY A 191 9.09 -8.10 -8.55
CA GLY A 191 8.91 -7.17 -9.65
C GLY A 191 8.56 -5.76 -9.18
N ALA A 192 7.67 -5.63 -8.20
CA ALA A 192 7.33 -4.34 -7.61
C ALA A 192 8.51 -3.71 -6.87
N SER A 193 9.35 -4.51 -6.20
CA SER A 193 10.54 -4.02 -5.49
C SER A 193 11.61 -3.55 -6.48
N ILE A 194 11.85 -4.27 -7.58
CA ILE A 194 12.77 -3.85 -8.65
C ILE A 194 12.32 -2.49 -9.22
N LEU A 195 11.05 -2.37 -9.58
CA LEU A 195 10.49 -1.11 -10.09
C LEU A 195 10.60 0.03 -9.07
N GLY A 196 10.27 -0.25 -7.81
CA GLY A 196 10.33 0.74 -6.73
C GLY A 196 11.75 1.23 -6.48
N LEU A 197 12.72 0.33 -6.36
CA LEU A 197 14.13 0.67 -6.16
C LEU A 197 14.71 1.44 -7.34
N PHE A 198 14.35 1.07 -8.58
CA PHE A 198 14.76 1.79 -9.77
C PHE A 198 14.26 3.24 -9.78
N VAL A 199 12.96 3.45 -9.53
CA VAL A 199 12.38 4.79 -9.48
C VAL A 199 12.94 5.61 -8.32
N MET A 200 13.07 5.03 -7.13
CA MET A 200 13.66 5.71 -5.98
C MET A 200 15.11 6.14 -6.24
N GLY A 201 15.92 5.29 -6.90
CA GLY A 201 17.28 5.64 -7.30
C GLY A 201 17.31 6.84 -8.25
N ALA A 202 16.41 6.89 -9.23
CA ALA A 202 16.30 8.03 -10.13
C ALA A 202 15.84 9.32 -9.42
N LEU A 203 14.93 9.21 -8.45
CA LEU A 203 14.42 10.35 -7.67
C LEU A 203 15.48 10.94 -6.77
N VAL A 204 16.28 10.12 -6.08
CA VAL A 204 17.35 10.61 -5.21
C VAL A 204 18.31 11.51 -5.98
N ASN A 205 18.70 11.13 -7.20
CA ASN A 205 19.60 11.94 -8.02
C ASN A 205 18.90 13.18 -8.61
N LYS A 206 17.74 13.02 -9.26
CA LYS A 206 17.13 14.13 -10.02
C LYS A 206 16.36 15.14 -9.18
N TRP A 207 15.82 14.75 -8.03
CA TRP A 207 14.89 15.58 -7.26
C TRP A 207 15.48 16.11 -5.95
N THR A 208 16.72 15.76 -5.64
CA THR A 208 17.43 16.28 -4.49
C THR A 208 18.44 17.31 -4.96
N HIS A 209 18.28 18.55 -4.53
CA HIS A 209 19.26 19.60 -4.81
C HIS A 209 20.17 19.79 -3.60
N VAL A 210 21.47 19.56 -3.79
CA VAL A 210 22.50 19.89 -2.80
C VAL A 210 23.62 20.58 -3.57
N ASN A 211 23.87 21.85 -3.27
CA ASN A 211 24.96 22.61 -3.87
C ASN A 211 25.99 23.00 -2.81
N ILE A 212 27.27 22.74 -3.11
CA ILE A 212 28.42 23.12 -2.30
C ILE A 212 29.21 24.20 -3.07
N PRO A 213 28.94 25.49 -2.83
CA PRO A 213 29.51 26.60 -3.61
C PRO A 213 30.97 26.93 -3.26
N LEU A 214 31.64 26.08 -2.46
CA LEU A 214 33.00 26.29 -1.99
C LEU A 214 33.99 26.30 -3.17
N VAL A 215 34.64 27.44 -3.40
CA VAL A 215 35.60 27.65 -4.50
C VAL A 215 36.95 27.04 -4.13
N VAL A 216 37.43 26.09 -4.94
CA VAL A 216 38.72 25.40 -4.73
C VAL A 216 39.83 26.06 -5.54
N SER A 217 39.54 26.49 -6.76
CA SER A 217 40.52 27.17 -7.61
C SER A 217 39.83 28.13 -8.58
N THR A 218 40.40 29.32 -8.73
CA THR A 218 40.03 30.25 -9.81
C THR A 218 41.19 30.32 -10.78
N ILE A 219 40.98 29.87 -12.01
CA ILE A 219 41.99 29.95 -13.07
C ILE A 219 41.48 30.92 -14.12
N THR A 220 42.22 32.01 -14.35
CA THR A 220 41.96 32.93 -15.46
C THR A 220 42.57 32.33 -16.72
N GLY A 221 41.74 31.92 -17.68
CA GLY A 221 42.22 31.43 -18.97
C GLY A 221 42.84 32.56 -19.82
N GLN A 222 43.62 32.20 -20.84
CA GLN A 222 44.19 33.16 -21.80
C GLN A 222 43.13 33.97 -22.58
N ASP A 223 41.86 33.55 -22.54
CA ASP A 223 40.71 34.20 -23.18
C ASP A 223 40.02 35.27 -22.29
N GLY A 224 40.56 35.58 -21.11
CA GLY A 224 40.01 36.58 -20.18
C GLY A 224 38.78 36.13 -19.39
N GLN A 225 38.30 34.89 -19.57
CA GLN A 225 37.21 34.32 -18.76
C GLN A 225 37.77 33.61 -17.51
N THR A 226 37.23 33.98 -16.34
CA THR A 226 37.53 33.34 -15.06
C THR A 226 36.77 32.03 -14.93
N ARG A 227 37.49 30.89 -14.98
CA ARG A 227 36.91 29.58 -14.69
C ARG A 227 37.05 29.30 -13.20
N VAL A 228 35.93 29.41 -12.49
CA VAL A 228 35.83 29.07 -11.07
C VAL A 228 35.50 27.58 -10.95
N THR A 229 36.42 26.82 -10.37
CA THR A 229 36.19 25.40 -10.03
C THR A 229 35.73 25.31 -8.58
N THR A 230 34.49 24.87 -8.39
CA THR A 230 33.92 24.62 -7.06
C THR A 230 34.06 23.14 -6.69
N VAL A 231 33.93 22.82 -5.40
CA VAL A 231 33.84 21.44 -4.93
C VAL A 231 32.73 20.68 -5.67
N GLN A 232 31.59 21.34 -5.92
CA GLN A 232 30.47 20.77 -6.68
C GLN A 232 30.91 20.32 -8.09
N THR A 233 31.65 21.15 -8.84
CA THR A 233 32.10 20.79 -10.19
C THR A 233 33.03 19.58 -10.23
N ILE A 234 33.85 19.37 -9.18
CA ILE A 234 34.72 18.19 -9.06
C ILE A 234 33.88 16.94 -8.77
N LEU A 235 32.90 17.05 -7.87
CA LEU A 235 32.02 15.94 -7.52
C LEU A 235 31.11 15.54 -8.70
N ASP A 236 30.57 16.51 -9.44
CA ASP A 236 29.73 16.26 -10.61
C ASP A 236 30.50 15.64 -11.78
N GLN A 237 31.81 15.90 -11.91
CA GLN A 237 32.66 15.21 -12.87
C GLN A 237 32.82 13.71 -12.56
N LEU A 238 32.83 13.33 -11.27
CA LEU A 238 32.88 11.93 -10.86
C LEU A 238 31.51 11.26 -11.01
N MET A 239 30.48 11.85 -10.40
CA MET A 239 29.11 11.37 -10.46
C MET A 239 28.13 12.49 -10.04
N PRO A 240 27.30 13.00 -10.98
CA PRO A 240 26.23 13.92 -10.64
C PRO A 240 25.28 13.28 -9.61
N GLY A 241 25.07 13.97 -8.49
CA GLY A 241 24.21 13.50 -7.39
C GLY A 241 24.91 12.61 -6.34
N LEU A 242 26.24 12.56 -6.30
CA LEU A 242 26.99 11.78 -5.30
C LEU A 242 26.67 12.21 -3.85
N VAL A 243 26.55 13.51 -3.59
CA VAL A 243 26.24 14.02 -2.24
C VAL A 243 24.83 13.61 -1.78
N PRO A 244 23.76 13.82 -2.56
CA PRO A 244 22.44 13.24 -2.28
C PRO A 244 22.44 11.73 -2.01
N LEU A 245 23.23 10.98 -2.77
CA LEU A 245 23.34 9.53 -2.60
C LEU A 245 23.95 9.16 -1.24
N LEU A 246 25.06 9.80 -0.85
CA LEU A 246 25.71 9.57 0.45
C LEU A 246 24.79 9.96 1.61
N LEU A 247 24.07 11.09 1.50
CA LEU A 247 23.08 11.51 2.49
C LEU A 247 21.92 10.50 2.60
N THR A 248 21.49 9.92 1.48
CA THR A 248 20.47 8.87 1.47
C THR A 248 20.94 7.64 2.23
N PHE A 249 22.18 7.18 2.02
CA PHE A 249 22.74 6.06 2.78
C PHE A 249 22.88 6.38 4.27
N ALA A 250 23.29 7.60 4.63
CA ALA A 250 23.35 8.03 6.02
C ALA A 250 21.96 8.01 6.69
N CYS A 251 20.93 8.53 6.02
CA CYS A 251 19.55 8.48 6.50
C CYS A 251 19.03 7.05 6.62
N MET A 252 19.30 6.20 5.63
CA MET A 252 18.93 4.79 5.67
C MET A 252 19.56 4.07 6.87
N TRP A 253 20.82 4.38 7.18
CA TRP A 253 21.51 3.85 8.35
C TRP A 253 20.88 4.34 9.67
N LEU A 254 20.52 5.61 9.78
CA LEU A 254 19.81 6.16 10.95
C LEU A 254 18.41 5.55 11.14
N LEU A 255 17.67 5.33 10.05
CA LEU A 255 16.35 4.67 10.09
C LEU A 255 16.45 3.21 10.54
N ARG A 256 17.51 2.49 10.14
CA ARG A 256 17.79 1.13 10.66
C ARG A 256 18.08 1.13 12.16
N LYS A 257 18.62 2.22 12.70
CA LYS A 257 18.79 2.44 14.14
C LYS A 257 17.51 2.88 14.86
N LYS A 258 16.35 2.88 14.17
CA LYS A 258 15.04 3.28 14.69
C LYS A 258 15.00 4.73 15.19
N VAL A 259 15.86 5.60 14.66
CA VAL A 259 15.78 7.04 14.91
C VAL A 259 14.48 7.58 14.29
N ASN A 260 13.76 8.42 15.02
CA ASN A 260 12.51 8.99 14.52
C ASN A 260 12.78 9.85 13.26
N PRO A 261 12.08 9.63 12.14
CA PRO A 261 12.25 10.43 10.92
C PRO A 261 12.10 11.95 11.16
N LEU A 262 11.27 12.35 12.13
CA LEU A 262 11.11 13.77 12.48
C LEU A 262 12.40 14.39 13.02
N TRP A 263 13.17 13.66 13.82
CA TRP A 263 14.47 14.15 14.33
C TRP A 263 15.51 14.26 13.22
N ILE A 264 15.47 13.36 12.23
CA ILE A 264 16.35 13.43 11.06
C ILE A 264 16.04 14.70 10.24
N ILE A 265 14.75 15.01 10.03
CA ILE A 265 14.32 16.23 9.34
C ILE A 265 14.78 17.48 10.09
N VAL A 266 14.61 17.52 11.42
CA VAL A 266 15.11 18.62 12.25
C VAL A 266 16.63 18.77 12.12
N GLY A 267 17.37 17.65 12.08
CA GLY A 267 18.80 17.65 11.80
C GLY A 267 19.15 18.29 10.46
N PHE A 268 18.41 17.99 9.39
CA PHE A 268 18.60 18.63 8.09
C PHE A 268 18.33 20.14 8.11
N PHE A 269 17.32 20.59 8.85
CA PHE A 269 17.10 22.04 9.00
C PHE A 269 18.27 22.74 9.67
N VAL A 270 18.81 22.16 10.75
CA VAL A 270 19.99 22.71 11.44
C VAL A 270 21.20 22.73 10.51
N ILE A 271 21.47 21.63 9.80
CA ILE A 271 22.58 21.54 8.84
C ILE A 271 22.40 22.53 7.69
N GLY A 272 21.19 22.72 7.18
CA GLY A 272 20.90 23.68 6.11
C GLY A 272 21.17 25.12 6.54
N ILE A 273 20.69 25.53 7.71
CA ILE A 273 20.88 26.89 8.25
C ILE A 273 22.36 27.14 8.56
N ALA A 274 22.99 26.24 9.31
CA ALA A 274 24.40 26.38 9.69
C ALA A 274 25.31 26.31 8.45
N GLY A 275 25.06 25.36 7.54
CA GLY A 275 25.80 25.19 6.31
C GLY A 275 25.71 26.39 5.37
N TYR A 276 24.54 27.01 5.25
CA TYR A 276 24.40 28.26 4.50
C TYR A 276 25.12 29.43 5.16
N SER A 277 25.05 29.56 6.49
CA SER A 277 25.69 30.66 7.21
C SER A 277 27.23 30.67 7.11
N VAL A 278 27.84 29.50 6.93
CA VAL A 278 29.30 29.33 6.78
C VAL A 278 29.72 29.24 5.30
N GLY A 279 28.78 29.32 4.36
CA GLY A 279 29.04 29.22 2.91
C GLY A 279 29.40 27.81 2.42
N LEU A 280 29.15 26.78 3.24
CA LEU A 280 29.39 25.38 2.90
C LEU A 280 28.27 24.78 2.05
N LEU A 281 27.03 25.25 2.24
CA LEU A 281 25.87 24.94 1.40
C LEU A 281 25.34 26.22 0.76
N GLY A 282 24.83 26.12 -0.47
CA GLY A 282 24.31 27.24 -1.24
C GLY A 282 23.08 26.89 -2.06
N GLN A 283 22.56 27.89 -2.78
CA GLN A 283 21.56 27.67 -3.83
C GLN A 283 22.17 26.94 -5.01
#